data_AF-A0A351G8I3-F1
#
_entry.id   AF-A0A351G8I3-F1
#
_cell.length_a   1.000
_cell.length_b   1.000
_cell.length_c   1.000
_cell.angle_alpha   90.00
_cell.angle_beta   90.00
_cell.angle_gamma   90.00
#
_symmetry.space_group_name_H-M   'P 1'
#
loop_
_entity.id
_entity.type
_entity.pdbx_description
1 polymer ?
#
loop_
_entity_poly.entity_id
_entity_poly.type
_entity_poly.pdbx_seq_one_letter_code
_entity_poly.pdbx_strand_id
1 'polypeptide(L)'
;MPGFAPSNGRDYTIEVLGPVAELDANNQPRLRRISSDYGETKNGHSVIMKLTYGNFRILFGGDLNVPAEKFLLKHYTGRKSFPSKSNPDYPQMIAEARNWFEAEVMKVCHHGSEKVTDAFMEAVNPACFVISSGDQEGHVHPRPDLLGRLGRLGRGESPVLLSTELQRSTRAREDRDLIDQLHKDIESLASNPTDDLKKSISDQIRVLSKTNVEVYGAIYVKTDGERLITAFKIETGSDLKKWFYFEYTIDPSGILSLSS
;
A
#
# COMPACT_ATOMS: atom_id res chain seq x y z
N MET A 1 -0.28 -18.60 7.76
CA MET A 1 -1.46 -18.33 8.62
C MET A 1 -2.27 -19.62 8.80
N PRO A 2 -2.90 -19.90 9.96
CA PRO A 2 -3.68 -21.12 10.15
C PRO A 2 -4.76 -21.31 9.07
N GLY A 3 -4.75 -22.44 8.37
CA GLY A 3 -5.69 -22.74 7.28
C GLY A 3 -5.31 -22.16 5.90
N PHE A 4 -4.17 -21.47 5.79
CA PHE A 4 -3.65 -20.88 4.54
C PHE A 4 -2.23 -21.36 4.21
N ALA A 5 -1.79 -22.48 4.80
CA ALA A 5 -0.51 -23.08 4.47
C ALA A 5 -0.60 -23.81 3.12
N PRO A 6 0.51 -23.92 2.37
CA PRO A 6 0.54 -24.72 1.13
C PRO A 6 0.02 -26.16 1.33
N SER A 7 0.28 -26.74 2.50
CA SER A 7 -0.19 -28.08 2.86
C SER A 7 -1.72 -28.21 3.01
N ASN A 8 -2.45 -27.10 3.04
CA ASN A 8 -3.92 -27.13 3.09
C ASN A 8 -4.57 -27.41 1.72
N GLY A 9 -3.79 -27.48 0.63
CA GLY A 9 -4.28 -27.87 -0.69
C GLY A 9 -5.30 -26.89 -1.30
N ARG A 10 -5.26 -25.62 -0.88
CA ARG A 10 -6.05 -24.54 -1.49
C ARG A 10 -5.27 -23.93 -2.64
N ASP A 11 -5.98 -23.36 -3.60
CA ASP A 11 -5.36 -22.66 -4.74
C ASP A 11 -4.64 -21.36 -4.32
N TYR A 12 -4.83 -20.91 -3.07
CA TYR A 12 -4.18 -19.74 -2.51
C TYR A 12 -3.50 -20.01 -1.15
N THR A 13 -2.46 -19.24 -0.85
CA THR A 13 -1.71 -19.31 0.41
C THR A 13 -1.46 -17.92 0.99
N ILE A 14 -1.40 -17.82 2.33
CA ILE A 14 -1.01 -16.60 3.04
C ILE A 14 0.13 -16.93 3.98
N GLU A 15 1.30 -16.42 3.62
CA GLU A 15 2.53 -16.50 4.41
C GLU A 15 2.71 -15.24 5.24
N VAL A 16 3.06 -15.39 6.51
CA VAL A 16 3.45 -14.28 7.38
C VAL A 16 4.97 -14.26 7.43
N LEU A 17 5.57 -13.21 6.89
CA LEU A 17 7.03 -13.04 6.74
C LEU A 17 7.64 -12.13 7.82
N GLY A 18 6.81 -11.55 8.67
CA GLY A 18 7.25 -10.69 9.76
C GLY A 18 6.08 -10.30 10.68
N PRO A 19 6.35 -9.79 11.88
CA PRO A 19 7.69 -9.62 12.45
C PRO A 19 8.35 -10.96 12.80
N VAL A 20 9.68 -11.02 12.69
CA VAL A 20 10.46 -12.22 13.04
C VAL A 20 10.74 -12.22 14.54
N ALA A 21 10.27 -13.25 15.23
CA ALA A 21 10.60 -13.50 16.63
C ALA A 21 11.95 -14.23 16.75
N GLU A 22 12.79 -13.76 17.66
CA GLU A 22 14.03 -14.40 18.07
C GLU A 22 13.87 -14.92 19.50
N LEU A 23 14.57 -15.99 19.86
CA LEU A 23 14.55 -16.54 21.22
C LEU A 23 15.59 -15.83 22.08
N ASP A 24 15.20 -15.39 23.29
CA ASP A 24 16.14 -14.88 24.27
C ASP A 24 16.89 -16.00 25.01
N ALA A 25 17.78 -15.63 25.94
CA ALA A 25 18.56 -16.59 26.73
C ALA A 25 17.69 -17.57 27.56
N ASN A 26 16.42 -17.23 27.80
CA ASN A 26 15.45 -18.07 28.51
C ASN A 26 14.51 -18.81 27.55
N ASN A 27 14.85 -18.87 26.26
CA ASN A 27 14.05 -19.51 25.22
C ASN A 27 12.65 -18.88 25.03
N GLN A 28 12.50 -17.59 25.38
CA GLN A 28 11.25 -16.86 25.20
C GLN A 28 11.29 -16.06 23.89
N PRO A 29 10.18 -16.03 23.12
CA PRO A 29 10.12 -15.24 21.90
C PRO A 29 10.14 -13.75 22.22
N ARG A 30 11.06 -13.03 21.59
CA ARG A 30 11.24 -11.58 21.67
C ARG A 30 11.33 -10.99 20.28
N LEU A 31 10.87 -9.75 20.14
CA LEU A 31 11.14 -8.95 18.94
C LEU A 31 12.38 -8.11 19.18
N ARG A 32 13.30 -8.14 18.21
CA ARG A 32 14.50 -7.30 18.23
C ARG A 32 14.12 -5.82 18.29
N ARG A 33 14.85 -5.04 19.06
CA ARG A 33 14.88 -3.58 18.88
C ARG A 33 15.69 -3.28 17.62
N ILE A 34 15.00 -2.93 16.53
CA ILE A 34 15.60 -2.78 15.20
C ILE A 34 16.27 -1.40 15.03
N SER A 35 15.77 -0.37 15.72
CA SER A 35 16.34 0.99 15.70
C SER A 35 16.47 1.58 17.11
N SER A 36 17.34 2.58 17.27
CA SER A 36 17.37 3.39 18.50
C SER A 36 16.08 4.20 18.64
N ASP A 37 15.45 4.58 17.53
CA ASP A 37 14.15 5.24 17.53
C ASP A 37 13.01 4.22 17.79
N TYR A 38 12.10 4.57 18.71
CA TYR A 38 11.00 3.71 19.09
C TYR A 38 9.94 3.61 17.99
N GLY A 39 9.65 4.72 17.29
CA GLY A 39 8.71 4.75 16.17
C GLY A 39 9.20 3.88 15.01
N GLU A 40 10.48 3.98 14.66
CA GLU A 40 11.10 3.11 13.66
C GLU A 40 11.07 1.64 14.08
N THR A 41 11.29 1.34 15.36
CA THR A 41 11.18 -0.03 15.86
C THR A 41 9.74 -0.55 15.77
N LYS A 42 8.75 0.24 16.20
CA LYS A 42 7.33 -0.10 16.13
C LYS A 42 6.91 -0.39 14.68
N ASN A 43 7.25 0.50 13.75
CA ASN A 43 6.93 0.34 12.33
C ASN A 43 7.69 -0.85 11.72
N GLY A 44 8.93 -1.08 12.14
CA GLY A 44 9.73 -2.23 11.76
C GLY A 44 9.19 -3.59 12.24
N HIS A 45 8.26 -3.60 13.19
CA HIS A 45 7.53 -4.79 13.63
C HIS A 45 6.21 -5.01 12.88
N SER A 46 6.02 -4.34 11.75
CA SER A 46 4.88 -4.55 10.86
C SER A 46 4.68 -6.03 10.54
N VAL A 47 3.41 -6.45 10.49
CA VAL A 47 3.04 -7.78 9.99
C VAL A 47 3.20 -7.79 8.48
N ILE A 48 4.14 -8.60 8.01
CA ILE A 48 4.43 -8.71 6.58
C ILE A 48 3.73 -9.94 6.05
N MET A 49 2.96 -9.79 4.98
CA MET A 49 2.21 -10.90 4.42
C MET A 49 2.47 -11.03 2.93
N LYS A 50 2.60 -12.28 2.47
CA LYS A 50 2.60 -12.62 1.05
C LYS A 50 1.39 -13.49 0.77
N LEU A 51 0.51 -13.01 -0.08
CA LEU A 51 -0.59 -13.77 -0.66
C LEU A 51 -0.11 -14.36 -1.98
N THR A 52 -0.28 -15.66 -2.16
CA THR A 52 -0.08 -16.34 -3.45
C THR A 52 -1.43 -16.88 -3.90
N TYR A 53 -1.81 -16.65 -5.16
CA TYR A 53 -2.98 -17.27 -5.78
C TYR A 53 -2.69 -17.51 -7.26
N GLY A 54 -2.68 -18.79 -7.66
CA GLY A 54 -2.23 -19.20 -9.00
C GLY A 54 -0.82 -18.67 -9.29
N ASN A 55 -0.68 -17.95 -10.40
CA ASN A 55 0.59 -17.40 -10.89
C ASN A 55 0.98 -16.07 -10.25
N PHE A 56 0.11 -15.47 -9.42
CA PHE A 56 0.33 -14.13 -8.86
C PHE A 56 0.63 -14.14 -7.37
N ARG A 57 1.57 -13.28 -7.00
CA ARG A 57 1.92 -13.00 -5.60
C ARG A 57 1.72 -11.52 -5.31
N ILE A 58 1.18 -11.25 -4.13
CA ILE A 58 0.98 -9.89 -3.60
C ILE A 58 1.70 -9.78 -2.26
N LEU A 59 2.61 -8.82 -2.15
CA LEU A 59 3.31 -8.52 -0.89
C LEU A 59 2.71 -7.30 -0.20
N PHE A 60 2.39 -7.47 1.09
CA PHE A 60 1.98 -6.41 1.99
C PHE A 60 3.14 -6.05 2.93
N GLY A 61 3.86 -4.97 2.62
CA GLY A 61 5.07 -4.57 3.33
C GLY A 61 4.86 -3.78 4.63
N GLY A 62 3.61 -3.48 5.01
CA GLY A 62 3.31 -2.65 6.20
C GLY A 62 4.07 -1.33 6.19
N ASP A 63 4.64 -0.95 7.34
CA ASP A 63 5.43 0.29 7.52
C ASP A 63 6.93 0.00 7.66
N LEU A 64 7.42 -1.04 7.00
CA LEU A 64 8.85 -1.35 7.01
C LEU A 64 9.69 -0.12 6.64
N ASN A 65 10.82 -0.01 7.31
CA ASN A 65 11.82 1.03 7.12
C ASN A 65 13.20 0.40 6.87
N VAL A 66 14.19 1.23 6.52
CA VAL A 66 15.56 0.79 6.20
C VAL A 66 16.13 -0.21 7.23
N PRO A 67 16.12 0.06 8.56
CA PRO A 67 16.58 -0.91 9.54
C PRO A 67 15.86 -2.26 9.49
N ALA A 68 14.53 -2.25 9.36
CA ALA A 68 13.71 -3.45 9.35
C ALA A 68 13.89 -4.28 8.09
N GLU A 69 13.96 -3.64 6.92
CA GLU A 69 14.23 -4.32 5.65
C GLU A 69 15.61 -4.98 5.64
N LYS A 70 16.65 -4.27 6.12
CA LYS A 70 17.99 -4.86 6.25
C LYS A 70 18.00 -6.04 7.21
N PHE A 71 17.21 -5.99 8.29
CA PHE A 71 17.09 -7.10 9.23
C PHE A 71 16.41 -8.31 8.57
N LEU A 72 15.28 -8.11 7.88
CA LEU A 72 14.55 -9.18 7.19
C LEU A 72 15.40 -9.84 6.10
N LEU A 73 16.05 -9.05 5.24
CA LEU A 73 16.92 -9.58 4.19
C LEU A 73 18.05 -10.44 4.79
N LYS A 74 18.74 -9.94 5.82
CA LYS A 74 19.76 -10.74 6.51
C LYS A 74 19.20 -12.01 7.13
N HIS A 75 18.04 -11.94 7.77
CA HIS A 75 17.41 -13.08 8.42
C HIS A 75 17.07 -14.19 7.42
N TYR A 76 16.33 -13.86 6.36
CA TYR A 76 15.85 -14.82 5.37
C TYR A 76 16.95 -15.39 4.48
N THR A 77 18.11 -14.72 4.43
CA THR A 77 19.26 -15.21 3.69
C THR A 77 20.41 -15.68 4.59
N GLY A 78 20.20 -15.85 5.89
CA GLY A 78 21.22 -16.35 6.83
C GLY A 78 22.50 -15.51 6.96
N ARG A 79 22.45 -14.20 6.65
CA ARG A 79 23.63 -13.31 6.64
C ARG A 79 23.82 -12.60 7.98
N LYS A 80 25.07 -12.52 8.44
CA LYS A 80 25.43 -11.79 9.67
C LYS A 80 25.50 -10.27 9.44
N SER A 81 25.98 -9.86 8.26
CA SER A 81 26.13 -8.46 7.85
C SER A 81 25.35 -8.18 6.57
N PHE A 82 25.06 -6.90 6.34
CA PHE A 82 24.40 -6.46 5.10
C PHE A 82 25.49 -6.05 4.10
N PRO A 83 25.61 -6.73 2.94
CA PRO A 83 26.66 -6.43 1.97
C PRO A 83 26.47 -5.06 1.31
N SER A 84 27.57 -4.41 0.92
CA SER A 84 27.52 -3.22 0.07
C SER A 84 27.15 -3.59 -1.36
N LYS A 85 26.57 -2.67 -2.14
CA LYS A 85 26.21 -2.92 -3.55
C LYS A 85 27.37 -3.37 -4.44
N SER A 86 28.59 -2.96 -4.11
CA SER A 86 29.82 -3.36 -4.81
C SER A 86 30.32 -4.76 -4.44
N ASN A 87 29.80 -5.36 -3.37
CA ASN A 87 30.20 -6.67 -2.92
C ASN A 87 29.48 -7.74 -3.75
N PRO A 88 30.19 -8.76 -4.29
CA PRO A 88 29.57 -9.88 -5.01
C PRO A 88 28.47 -10.63 -4.24
N ASP A 89 28.49 -10.56 -2.91
CA ASP A 89 27.47 -11.16 -2.05
C ASP A 89 26.13 -10.39 -2.07
N TYR A 90 26.12 -9.14 -2.52
CA TYR A 90 24.89 -8.34 -2.65
C TYR A 90 23.90 -8.95 -3.66
N PRO A 91 24.24 -9.19 -4.94
CA PRO A 91 23.32 -9.83 -5.87
C PRO A 91 22.93 -11.25 -5.43
N GLN A 92 23.82 -11.97 -4.73
CA GLN A 92 23.49 -13.28 -4.17
C GLN A 92 22.43 -13.17 -3.06
N MET A 93 22.55 -12.19 -2.16
CA MET A 93 21.54 -11.90 -1.14
C MET A 93 20.18 -11.59 -1.78
N ILE A 94 20.16 -10.78 -2.84
CA ILE A 94 18.91 -10.48 -3.56
C ILE A 94 18.29 -11.76 -4.14
N ALA A 95 19.08 -12.59 -4.82
CA ALA A 95 18.61 -13.82 -5.43
C ALA A 95 18.02 -14.79 -4.39
N GLU A 96 18.67 -14.95 -3.24
CA GLU A 96 18.17 -15.79 -2.14
C GLU A 96 16.91 -15.20 -1.48
N ALA A 97 16.86 -13.88 -1.30
CA ALA A 97 15.73 -13.19 -0.70
C ALA A 97 14.46 -13.26 -1.59
N ARG A 98 14.61 -13.33 -2.93
CA ARG A 98 13.48 -13.49 -3.86
C ARG A 98 12.64 -14.74 -3.58
N ASN A 99 13.24 -15.81 -3.09
CA ASN A 99 12.50 -17.02 -2.71
C ASN A 99 11.42 -16.74 -1.63
N TRP A 100 11.61 -15.69 -0.84
CA TRP A 100 10.71 -15.30 0.23
C TRP A 100 9.80 -14.15 -0.19
N PHE A 101 10.35 -13.13 -0.82
CA PHE A 101 9.69 -11.84 -0.98
C PHE A 101 9.20 -11.53 -2.39
N GLU A 102 9.61 -12.29 -3.40
CA GLU A 102 9.24 -11.97 -4.78
C GLU A 102 7.73 -11.94 -4.95
N ALA A 103 7.21 -10.86 -5.52
CA ALA A 103 5.80 -10.64 -5.74
C ALA A 103 5.53 -9.75 -6.96
N GLU A 104 4.50 -10.08 -7.74
CA GLU A 104 4.07 -9.29 -8.90
C GLU A 104 3.53 -7.92 -8.50
N VAL A 105 2.80 -7.86 -7.37
CA VAL A 105 2.23 -6.64 -6.81
C VAL A 105 2.81 -6.38 -5.43
N MET A 106 3.30 -5.16 -5.21
CA MET A 106 3.76 -4.72 -3.89
C MET A 106 2.88 -3.59 -3.38
N LYS A 107 2.28 -3.78 -2.20
CA LYS A 107 1.82 -2.65 -1.39
C LYS A 107 3.06 -1.99 -0.78
N VAL A 108 3.39 -0.81 -1.29
CA VAL A 108 4.57 -0.03 -0.90
C VAL A 108 4.56 0.25 0.59
N CYS A 109 5.72 0.12 1.20
CA CYS A 109 5.91 0.30 2.63
C CYS A 109 5.61 1.74 3.06
N HIS A 110 5.10 1.91 4.28
CA HIS A 110 5.07 3.18 5.00
C HIS A 110 4.47 4.33 4.19
N HIS A 111 3.28 4.08 3.63
CA HIS A 111 2.51 5.06 2.85
C HIS A 111 3.20 5.66 1.60
N GLY A 112 4.41 5.21 1.24
CA GLY A 112 5.23 5.86 0.22
C GLY A 112 6.34 6.77 0.77
N SER A 113 6.86 6.50 1.97
CA SER A 113 8.10 7.08 2.46
C SER A 113 9.33 6.62 1.67
N GLU A 114 10.27 7.53 1.49
CA GLU A 114 11.60 7.30 0.93
C GLU A 114 12.49 6.38 1.79
N LYS A 115 12.12 6.15 3.06
CA LYS A 115 12.90 5.38 4.06
C LYS A 115 12.82 3.86 3.85
N VAL A 116 12.99 3.43 2.61
CA VAL A 116 13.09 2.03 2.16
C VAL A 116 14.43 1.81 1.47
N THR A 117 14.83 0.56 1.27
CA THR A 117 16.07 0.13 0.63
C THR A 117 15.81 -0.34 -0.80
N ASP A 118 16.77 -0.07 -1.68
CA ASP A 118 16.73 -0.62 -3.04
C ASP A 118 16.80 -2.14 -3.01
N ALA A 119 17.58 -2.71 -2.09
CA ALA A 119 17.71 -4.16 -1.93
C ALA A 119 16.37 -4.84 -1.65
N PHE A 120 15.51 -4.25 -0.82
CA PHE A 120 14.19 -4.83 -0.58
C PHE A 120 13.33 -4.77 -1.83
N MET A 121 13.29 -3.63 -2.54
CA MET A 121 12.58 -3.53 -3.82
C MET A 121 13.11 -4.52 -4.87
N GLU A 122 14.42 -4.71 -4.96
CA GLU A 122 15.07 -5.68 -5.86
C GLU A 122 14.74 -7.15 -5.51
N ALA A 123 14.56 -7.43 -4.21
CA ALA A 123 14.16 -8.75 -3.69
C ALA A 123 12.66 -9.02 -3.90
N VAL A 124 11.81 -7.99 -3.80
CA VAL A 124 10.37 -8.09 -4.10
C VAL A 124 10.13 -8.17 -5.61
N ASN A 125 10.93 -7.47 -6.41
CA ASN A 125 10.88 -7.47 -7.88
C ASN A 125 9.46 -7.23 -8.48
N PRO A 126 8.69 -6.23 -7.99
CA PRO A 126 7.29 -6.05 -8.40
C PRO A 126 7.16 -5.32 -9.73
N ALA A 127 6.09 -5.60 -10.46
CA ALA A 127 5.73 -4.88 -11.68
C ALA A 127 4.62 -3.84 -11.45
N CYS A 128 3.84 -4.02 -10.39
CA CYS A 128 2.82 -3.07 -9.96
C CYS A 128 3.06 -2.67 -8.50
N PHE A 129 3.05 -1.36 -8.25
CA PHE A 129 3.14 -0.79 -6.92
C PHE A 129 1.81 -0.16 -6.54
N VAL A 130 1.31 -0.52 -5.37
CA VAL A 130 0.14 0.10 -4.74
C VAL A 130 0.62 0.97 -3.58
N ILE A 131 0.26 2.23 -3.59
CA ILE A 131 0.65 3.24 -2.60
C ILE A 131 -0.63 3.73 -1.94
N SER A 132 -0.79 3.41 -0.65
CA SER A 132 -1.87 3.95 0.16
C SER A 132 -1.32 5.15 0.90
N SER A 133 -1.43 6.31 0.26
CA SER A 133 -1.14 7.64 0.79
C SER A 133 -2.46 8.37 1.05
N GLY A 134 -2.47 9.44 1.86
CA GLY A 134 -3.70 10.16 2.20
C GLY A 134 -3.53 11.67 2.22
N ASP A 135 -4.63 12.37 1.95
CA ASP A 135 -4.77 13.83 1.83
C ASP A 135 -4.36 14.67 3.06
N GLN A 136 -4.06 14.05 4.21
CA GLN A 136 -3.87 14.74 5.49
C GLN A 136 -2.68 14.22 6.30
N GLU A 137 -1.51 14.10 5.68
CA GLU A 137 -0.28 13.84 6.43
C GLU A 137 0.80 14.89 6.20
N GLY A 138 1.52 15.24 7.28
CA GLY A 138 2.58 16.24 7.26
C GLY A 138 3.89 15.77 6.61
N HIS A 139 3.90 14.60 5.97
CA HIS A 139 5.12 13.95 5.46
C HIS A 139 5.26 13.97 3.93
N VAL A 140 4.21 14.40 3.23
CA VAL A 140 4.17 14.58 1.76
C VAL A 140 4.38 13.26 1.02
N HIS A 141 3.63 12.22 1.38
CA HIS A 141 3.65 10.92 0.74
C HIS A 141 2.65 10.81 -0.44
N PRO A 142 2.99 10.06 -1.51
CA PRO A 142 4.28 9.42 -1.73
C PRO A 142 5.39 10.43 -2.04
N ARG A 143 6.61 10.15 -1.59
CA ARG A 143 7.74 11.04 -1.85
C ARG A 143 8.18 10.98 -3.32
N PRO A 144 8.48 12.12 -3.97
CA PRO A 144 8.88 12.13 -5.38
C PRO A 144 10.14 11.31 -5.68
N ASP A 145 11.12 11.29 -4.76
CA ASP A 145 12.33 10.49 -4.89
C ASP A 145 12.05 8.99 -4.78
N LEU A 146 11.09 8.60 -3.93
CA LEU A 146 10.59 7.22 -3.92
C LEU A 146 9.96 6.86 -5.27
N LEU A 147 9.07 7.70 -5.82
CA LEU A 147 8.42 7.41 -7.11
C LEU A 147 9.44 7.12 -8.22
N GLY A 148 10.50 7.92 -8.30
CA GLY A 148 11.61 7.69 -9.24
C GLY A 148 12.34 6.37 -9.00
N ARG A 149 12.53 5.97 -7.73
CA ARG A 149 13.13 4.67 -7.37
C ARG A 149 12.23 3.50 -7.74
N LEU A 150 10.92 3.58 -7.49
CA LEU A 150 9.97 2.54 -7.86
C LEU A 150 9.94 2.33 -9.38
N GLY A 151 9.92 3.41 -10.16
CA GLY A 151 10.00 3.32 -11.62
C GLY A 151 11.31 2.70 -12.12
N ARG A 152 12.44 2.98 -11.46
CA ARG A 152 13.75 2.42 -11.82
C ARG A 152 13.92 0.94 -11.45
N LEU A 153 13.37 0.52 -10.32
CA LEU A 153 13.62 -0.80 -9.73
C LEU A 153 12.47 -1.78 -9.95
N GLY A 154 11.32 -1.30 -10.43
CA GLY A 154 10.21 -2.16 -10.81
C GLY A 154 10.54 -3.03 -12.02
N ARG A 155 9.85 -4.15 -12.11
CA ARG A 155 9.99 -5.12 -13.19
C ARG A 155 9.23 -4.67 -14.44
N GLY A 156 9.90 -4.69 -15.58
CA GLY A 156 9.36 -4.33 -16.90
C GLY A 156 9.75 -2.91 -17.33
N GLU A 157 9.46 -2.59 -18.60
CA GLU A 157 9.79 -1.28 -19.20
C GLU A 157 9.00 -0.12 -18.58
N SER A 158 7.81 -0.41 -18.06
CA SER A 158 6.94 0.59 -17.43
C SER A 158 6.22 0.00 -16.21
N PRO A 159 6.89 -0.07 -15.04
CA PRO A 159 6.25 -0.50 -13.80
C PRO A 159 5.10 0.43 -13.45
N VAL A 160 3.94 -0.15 -13.09
CA VAL A 160 2.74 0.63 -12.82
C VAL A 160 2.76 1.16 -11.39
N LEU A 161 2.57 2.46 -11.23
CA LEU A 161 2.45 3.14 -9.94
C LEU A 161 1.02 3.58 -9.71
N LEU A 162 0.33 2.93 -8.76
CA LEU A 162 -1.00 3.32 -8.32
C LEU A 162 -0.91 3.93 -6.92
N SER A 163 -1.27 5.19 -6.78
CA SER A 163 -1.41 5.90 -5.51
C SER A 163 -2.84 6.40 -5.35
N THR A 164 -3.42 6.13 -4.19
CA THR A 164 -4.75 6.63 -3.80
C THR A 164 -4.89 8.15 -3.97
N GLU A 165 -3.78 8.89 -3.80
CA GLU A 165 -3.72 10.34 -4.00
C GLU A 165 -3.58 10.73 -5.48
N LEU A 166 -2.69 10.08 -6.23
CA LEU A 166 -2.51 10.37 -7.66
C LEU A 166 -3.76 10.07 -8.48
N GLN A 167 -4.51 9.02 -8.11
CA GLN A 167 -5.75 8.64 -8.78
C GLN A 167 -6.99 9.40 -8.25
N ARG A 168 -6.81 10.35 -7.33
CA ARG A 168 -7.84 11.30 -6.93
C ARG A 168 -8.02 12.36 -8.02
N SER A 169 -8.73 12.00 -9.09
CA SER A 169 -8.91 12.89 -10.26
C SER A 169 -10.06 13.91 -10.11
N THR A 170 -10.70 14.00 -8.95
CA THR A 170 -11.79 14.96 -8.70
C THR A 170 -11.58 15.75 -7.42
N ARG A 171 -12.08 16.98 -7.46
CA ARG A 171 -12.05 17.88 -6.31
C ARG A 171 -13.13 17.45 -5.32
N ALA A 172 -12.82 17.62 -4.04
CA ALA A 172 -13.85 17.80 -3.02
C ALA A 172 -14.88 18.81 -3.54
N ARG A 173 -16.14 18.39 -3.69
CA ARG A 173 -17.22 19.26 -4.18
C ARG A 173 -17.92 19.90 -2.99
N GLU A 174 -17.82 21.21 -2.86
CA GLU A 174 -18.68 21.94 -1.94
C GLU A 174 -20.13 21.88 -2.43
N ASP A 175 -21.03 21.46 -1.55
CA ASP A 175 -22.47 21.48 -1.80
C ASP A 175 -22.94 22.93 -1.65
N ARG A 176 -22.85 23.69 -2.75
CA ARG A 176 -23.21 25.12 -2.78
C ARG A 176 -24.66 25.36 -2.37
N ASP A 177 -25.57 24.47 -2.75
CA ASP A 177 -26.98 24.61 -2.40
C ASP A 177 -27.17 24.45 -0.89
N LEU A 178 -26.45 23.51 -0.27
CA LEU A 178 -26.44 23.33 1.18
C LEU A 178 -25.78 24.53 1.91
N ILE A 179 -24.71 25.10 1.35
CA ILE A 179 -24.06 26.31 1.90
C ILE A 179 -25.00 27.51 1.82
N ASP A 180 -25.64 27.74 0.68
CA ASP A 180 -26.60 28.83 0.49
C ASP A 180 -27.81 28.68 1.42
N GLN A 181 -28.27 27.44 1.64
CA GLN A 181 -29.33 27.16 2.60
C GLN A 181 -28.89 27.42 4.04
N LEU A 182 -27.67 27.01 4.41
CA LEU A 182 -27.11 27.27 5.74
C LEU A 182 -26.99 28.78 6.00
N HIS A 183 -26.57 29.57 5.02
CA HIS A 183 -26.52 31.02 5.12
C HIS A 183 -27.91 31.61 5.41
N LYS A 184 -28.95 31.19 4.67
CA LYS A 184 -30.33 31.63 4.89
C LYS A 184 -30.85 31.23 6.27
N ASP A 185 -30.56 30.02 6.71
CA ASP A 185 -31.00 29.53 8.02
C ASP A 185 -30.33 30.33 9.16
N ILE A 186 -29.05 30.69 9.02
CA ILE A 186 -28.32 31.56 9.97
C ILE A 186 -28.92 32.97 10.00
N GLU A 187 -29.24 33.56 8.84
CA GLU A 187 -29.91 34.87 8.77
C GLU A 187 -31.30 34.83 9.44
N SER A 188 -32.07 33.75 9.21
CA SER A 188 -33.37 33.55 9.84
C SER A 188 -33.27 33.31 11.35
N LEU A 189 -32.15 32.76 11.85
CA LEU A 189 -31.95 32.51 13.28
C LEU A 189 -31.90 33.82 14.07
N ALA A 190 -31.36 34.89 13.48
CA ALA A 190 -31.30 36.20 14.11
C ALA A 190 -32.69 36.86 14.29
N SER A 191 -33.65 36.50 13.43
CA SER A 191 -35.01 37.07 13.45
C SER A 191 -36.05 36.17 14.09
N ASN A 192 -35.89 34.84 14.04
CA ASN A 192 -36.83 33.87 14.61
C ASN A 192 -36.11 32.61 15.15
N PRO A 193 -35.60 32.65 16.39
CA PRO A 193 -34.77 31.58 16.93
C PRO A 193 -35.60 30.39 17.46
N THR A 194 -35.94 29.46 16.57
CA THR A 194 -36.59 28.19 16.95
C THR A 194 -35.59 27.07 17.19
N ASP A 195 -35.95 26.10 18.04
CA ASP A 195 -35.08 24.95 18.31
C ASP A 195 -34.93 24.03 17.08
N ASP A 196 -35.96 23.93 16.24
CA ASP A 196 -35.89 23.22 14.96
C ASP A 196 -34.88 23.86 14.00
N LEU A 197 -34.82 25.20 13.95
CA LEU A 197 -33.87 25.92 13.10
C LEU A 197 -32.43 25.74 13.59
N LYS A 198 -32.20 25.82 14.92
CA LYS A 198 -30.88 25.51 15.52
C LYS A 198 -30.44 24.08 15.21
N LYS A 199 -31.37 23.13 15.27
CA LYS A 199 -31.12 21.72 14.93
C LYS A 199 -30.79 21.55 13.44
N SER A 200 -31.56 22.18 12.54
CA SER A 200 -31.29 22.18 11.10
C SER A 200 -29.88 22.70 10.79
N ILE A 201 -29.52 23.86 11.33
CA ILE A 201 -28.18 24.46 11.18
C ILE A 201 -27.10 23.49 11.70
N SER A 202 -27.29 22.90 12.87
CA SER A 202 -26.32 21.94 13.44
C SER A 202 -26.18 20.68 12.58
N ASP A 203 -27.29 20.16 12.04
CA ASP A 203 -27.27 19.00 11.15
C ASP A 203 -26.59 19.33 9.80
N GLN A 204 -26.84 20.51 9.23
CA GLN A 204 -26.19 20.98 7.99
C GLN A 204 -24.69 21.19 8.19
N ILE A 205 -24.27 21.83 9.28
CA ILE A 205 -22.85 21.95 9.66
C ILE A 205 -22.23 20.55 9.80
N ARG A 206 -22.93 19.60 10.44
CA ARG A 206 -22.45 18.23 10.56
C ARG A 206 -22.31 17.56 9.20
N VAL A 207 -23.23 17.80 8.26
CA VAL A 207 -23.12 17.27 6.89
C VAL A 207 -21.94 17.89 6.15
N LEU A 208 -21.77 19.21 6.18
CA LEU A 208 -20.63 19.91 5.56
C LEU A 208 -19.29 19.54 6.19
N SER A 209 -19.28 19.16 7.47
CA SER A 209 -18.08 18.67 8.16
C SER A 209 -17.67 17.25 7.75
N LYS A 210 -18.57 16.49 7.09
CA LYS A 210 -18.23 15.18 6.54
C LYS A 210 -17.40 15.33 5.27
N THR A 211 -16.58 14.34 5.00
CA THR A 211 -15.86 14.25 3.73
C THR A 211 -16.85 13.98 2.60
N ASN A 212 -16.77 14.78 1.54
CA ASN A 212 -17.63 14.75 0.36
C ASN A 212 -17.02 13.90 -0.79
N VAL A 213 -16.08 13.01 -0.45
CA VAL A 213 -15.39 12.14 -1.41
C VAL A 213 -15.94 10.72 -1.23
N GLU A 214 -16.68 10.23 -2.22
CA GLU A 214 -17.34 8.91 -2.13
C GLU A 214 -16.37 7.73 -2.32
N VAL A 215 -15.26 7.87 -3.07
CA VAL A 215 -14.26 6.81 -3.26
C VAL A 215 -12.85 7.41 -3.42
N TYR A 216 -12.03 7.33 -2.37
CA TYR A 216 -10.67 7.89 -2.29
C TYR A 216 -9.65 7.20 -3.21
N GLY A 217 -9.72 7.43 -4.53
CA GLY A 217 -8.76 6.87 -5.50
C GLY A 217 -8.53 5.37 -5.29
N ALA A 218 -9.55 4.66 -4.83
CA ALA A 218 -9.39 3.33 -4.27
C ALA A 218 -8.85 2.39 -5.33
N ILE A 219 -7.79 1.66 -4.96
CA ILE A 219 -7.10 0.74 -5.85
C ILE A 219 -7.64 -0.65 -5.60
N TYR A 220 -8.20 -1.24 -6.64
CA TYR A 220 -8.73 -2.60 -6.64
C TYR A 220 -7.70 -3.51 -7.27
N VAL A 221 -7.35 -4.59 -6.56
CA VAL A 221 -6.54 -5.68 -7.10
C VAL A 221 -7.42 -6.92 -7.14
N LYS A 222 -7.60 -7.50 -8.32
CA LYS A 222 -8.41 -8.69 -8.55
C LYS A 222 -7.61 -9.71 -9.35
N THR A 223 -7.75 -10.98 -9.03
CA THR A 223 -7.12 -12.06 -9.80
C THR A 223 -7.94 -13.34 -9.70
N ASP A 224 -7.91 -14.14 -10.77
CA ASP A 224 -8.46 -15.49 -10.84
C ASP A 224 -7.35 -16.58 -10.78
N GLY A 225 -6.11 -16.18 -10.54
CA GLY A 225 -4.93 -17.05 -10.54
C GLY A 225 -4.20 -17.10 -11.89
N GLU A 226 -4.86 -16.78 -13.00
CA GLU A 226 -4.27 -16.80 -14.35
C GLU A 226 -4.09 -15.39 -14.92
N ARG A 227 -4.98 -14.46 -14.52
CA ARG A 227 -4.90 -13.03 -14.83
C ARG A 227 -5.00 -12.21 -13.56
N LEU A 228 -4.39 -11.03 -13.60
CA LEU A 228 -4.51 -10.04 -12.54
C LEU A 228 -4.91 -8.70 -13.13
N ILE A 229 -5.85 -8.03 -12.47
CA ILE A 229 -6.30 -6.70 -12.83
C ILE A 229 -6.03 -5.77 -11.66
N THR A 230 -5.35 -4.66 -11.93
CA THR A 230 -5.36 -3.51 -11.03
C THR A 230 -6.21 -2.40 -11.63
N ALA A 231 -7.12 -1.83 -10.85
CA ALA A 231 -8.10 -0.87 -11.36
C ALA A 231 -8.37 0.24 -10.35
N PHE A 232 -8.79 1.39 -10.87
CA PHE A 232 -9.32 2.49 -10.09
C PHE A 232 -10.53 3.07 -10.81
N LYS A 233 -11.44 3.65 -10.02
CA LYS A 233 -12.67 4.22 -10.57
C LYS A 233 -12.33 5.54 -11.27
N ILE A 234 -12.76 5.69 -12.52
CA ILE A 234 -12.79 6.99 -13.17
C ILE A 234 -14.10 7.64 -12.74
N GLU A 235 -14.02 8.82 -12.16
CA GLU A 235 -15.19 9.59 -11.75
C GLU A 235 -15.83 10.27 -12.97
N THR A 236 -16.41 9.44 -13.84
CA THR A 236 -17.28 9.88 -14.93
C THR A 236 -18.74 9.71 -14.50
N GLY A 237 -19.64 10.54 -15.02
CA GLY A 237 -21.09 10.34 -14.90
C GLY A 237 -21.62 9.15 -15.72
N SER A 238 -20.74 8.28 -16.25
CA SER A 238 -21.13 7.16 -17.11
C SER A 238 -21.46 5.92 -16.28
N ASP A 239 -22.58 5.28 -16.60
CA ASP A 239 -22.90 4.00 -15.98
C ASP A 239 -22.04 2.82 -16.45
N LEU A 240 -21.42 2.96 -17.63
CA LEU A 240 -20.70 1.88 -18.32
C LEU A 240 -19.18 2.07 -18.33
N LYS A 241 -18.67 3.31 -18.20
CA LYS A 241 -17.24 3.62 -18.26
C LYS A 241 -16.71 4.13 -16.91
N LYS A 242 -16.83 3.27 -15.89
CA LYS A 242 -16.48 3.59 -14.50
C LYS A 242 -15.04 3.26 -14.12
N TRP A 243 -14.30 2.50 -14.93
CA TRP A 243 -13.03 1.91 -14.51
C TRP A 243 -11.91 2.19 -15.50
N PHE A 244 -10.75 2.58 -14.96
CA PHE A 244 -9.47 2.47 -15.64
C PHE A 244 -8.76 1.26 -15.04
N TYR A 245 -8.16 0.42 -15.87
CA TYR A 245 -7.50 -0.78 -15.38
C TYR A 245 -6.25 -1.13 -16.18
N PHE A 246 -5.42 -1.93 -15.53
CA PHE A 246 -4.24 -2.56 -16.08
C PHE A 246 -4.44 -4.07 -15.93
N GLU A 247 -4.28 -4.83 -17.01
CA GLU A 247 -4.36 -6.28 -17.01
C GLU A 247 -2.96 -6.88 -17.16
N TYR A 248 -2.66 -7.81 -16.28
CA TYR A 248 -1.39 -8.52 -16.21
C TYR A 248 -1.61 -10.00 -16.50
N THR A 249 -0.78 -10.56 -17.37
CA THR A 249 -0.74 -11.99 -17.65
C THR A 249 0.69 -12.49 -17.59
N ILE A 250 0.88 -13.74 -17.20
CA ILE A 250 2.18 -14.40 -17.23
C ILE A 250 2.16 -15.35 -18.42
N ASP A 251 3.10 -15.15 -19.35
CA ASP A 251 3.19 -15.98 -20.55
C ASP A 251 3.79 -17.38 -20.22
N PRO A 252 3.75 -18.34 -21.16
CA PRO A 252 4.31 -19.68 -20.93
C PRO A 252 5.81 -19.72 -20.60
N SER A 253 6.55 -18.63 -20.86
CA SER A 253 7.97 -18.49 -20.49
C SER A 253 8.17 -17.86 -19.10
N GLY A 254 7.08 -17.56 -18.40
CA GLY A 254 7.08 -16.93 -17.08
C GLY A 254 7.24 -15.42 -17.11
N ILE A 255 7.14 -14.79 -18.28
CA ILE A 255 7.30 -13.34 -18.42
C ILE A 255 5.97 -12.66 -18.16
N LEU A 256 5.99 -11.69 -17.26
CA LEU A 256 4.85 -10.83 -16.99
C LEU A 256 4.68 -9.82 -18.13
N SER A 257 3.50 -9.81 -18.74
CA SER A 257 3.09 -8.83 -19.73
C SER A 257 2.02 -7.90 -19.17
N LEU A 258 2.10 -6.63 -19.53
CA LEU A 258 1.13 -5.59 -19.22
C LEU A 258 0.30 -5.29 -20.47
N SER A 259 -1.02 -5.34 -20.35
CA SER A 259 -1.97 -4.86 -21.35
C SER A 259 -2.85 -3.77 -20.73
N SER A 260 -3.01 -2.65 -21.45
CA SER A 260 -3.75 -1.46 -21.02
C SER A 260 -4.86 -1.11 -22.00
#